data_AF-A0A5D0JAT9-F1
#
_entry.id   AF-A0A5D0JAT9-F1
#
_cell.length_a   1.000
_cell.length_b   1.000
_cell.length_c   1.000
_cell.angle_alpha   90.00
_cell.angle_beta   90.00
_cell.angle_gamma   90.00
#
_symmetry.space_group_name_H-M   'P 1'
#
loop_
_entity.id
_entity.type
_entity.pdbx_description
1 polymer ?
#
loop_
_entity_poly.entity_id
_entity_poly.type
_entity_poly.pdbx_seq_one_letter_code
_entity_poly.pdbx_strand_id
1 'polypeptide(L)'
;PKPKPQVKNNSNSTDIRLNKYIANAGICSRREADVHIATGLVTVNGKVVTEMGYKVKPTDEVRYDGSRISPEQKAYVLLNKPKGFATTTSEGKGRTVMDLVANATSSRIKPIGRLGRNSKGLLLFTNDKDIEDKFKSSKKGVPRLFHIELDKNLKLEDLKKIQNGFKIQDKLISVE
;
A
#
# COMPACT_ATOMS: atom_id res chain seq x y z
N PRO A 1 25.11 42.45 28.15
CA PRO A 1 24.45 41.95 26.91
C PRO A 1 24.19 40.44 27.00
N LYS A 2 22.94 40.03 27.25
CA LYS A 2 22.54 38.62 27.32
C LYS A 2 22.61 37.99 25.91
N PRO A 3 23.08 36.74 25.75
CA PRO A 3 23.17 36.10 24.44
C PRO A 3 21.77 35.89 23.86
N LYS A 4 21.60 36.27 22.59
CA LYS A 4 20.35 36.08 21.83
C LYS A 4 20.03 34.58 21.75
N PRO A 5 18.78 34.16 21.97
CA PRO A 5 18.41 32.76 21.86
C PRO A 5 18.60 32.27 20.42
N GLN A 6 19.38 31.20 20.27
CA GLN A 6 19.54 30.50 19.00
C GLN A 6 18.19 29.89 18.62
N VAL A 7 17.63 30.36 17.51
CA VAL A 7 16.44 29.78 16.89
C VAL A 7 16.81 28.38 16.42
N LYS A 8 16.34 27.36 17.16
CA LYS A 8 16.37 25.97 16.71
C LYS A 8 15.40 25.86 15.53
N ASN A 9 15.93 25.86 14.30
CA ASN A 9 15.20 25.47 13.13
C ASN A 9 14.85 23.98 13.25
N ASN A 10 13.66 23.68 13.74
CA ASN A 10 13.02 22.37 13.53
C ASN A 10 12.79 22.21 12.04
N SER A 11 13.77 21.65 11.32
CA SER A 11 13.56 21.18 9.96
C SER A 11 12.63 19.96 10.02
N ASN A 12 11.33 20.21 9.98
CA ASN A 12 10.37 19.25 9.43
C ASN A 12 10.76 19.05 7.96
N SER A 13 11.79 18.23 7.72
CA SER A 13 12.21 17.87 6.37
C SER A 13 11.11 16.97 5.79
N THR A 14 10.11 17.61 5.17
CA THR A 14 9.10 17.00 4.29
C THR A 14 9.72 16.49 2.99
N ASP A 15 11.02 16.27 2.98
CA ASP A 15 11.80 15.90 1.82
C ASP A 15 11.53 14.43 1.49
N ILE A 16 11.00 14.18 0.31
CA ILE A 16 10.63 12.85 -0.16
C ILE A 16 11.77 12.35 -1.06
N ARG A 17 12.21 11.11 -0.87
CA ARG A 17 13.16 10.48 -1.81
C ARG A 17 12.57 10.47 -3.23
N LEU A 18 13.36 10.86 -4.22
CA LEU A 18 12.95 10.99 -5.62
C LEU A 18 12.31 9.70 -6.15
N ASN A 19 12.89 8.53 -5.87
CA ASN A 19 12.30 7.24 -6.24
C ASN A 19 10.90 6.99 -5.64
N LYS A 20 10.65 7.49 -4.41
CA LYS A 20 9.36 7.42 -3.73
C LYS A 20 8.40 8.41 -4.37
N TYR A 21 8.86 9.61 -4.74
CA TYR A 21 8.07 10.62 -5.42
C TYR A 21 7.57 10.10 -6.79
N ILE A 22 8.46 9.58 -7.64
CA ILE A 22 8.12 9.01 -8.95
C ILE A 22 7.13 7.85 -8.81
N ALA A 23 7.38 6.95 -7.85
CA ALA A 23 6.47 5.83 -7.61
C ALA A 23 5.10 6.28 -7.07
N ASN A 24 5.06 7.34 -6.26
CA ASN A 24 3.81 7.92 -5.77
C ASN A 24 3.07 8.72 -6.85
N ALA A 25 3.77 9.18 -7.89
CA ALA A 25 3.17 9.78 -9.09
C ALA A 25 2.60 8.74 -10.07
N GLY A 26 2.60 7.45 -9.71
CA GLY A 26 1.96 6.39 -10.50
C GLY A 26 2.77 5.92 -11.72
N ILE A 27 3.98 6.45 -11.94
CA ILE A 27 4.81 6.19 -13.12
C ILE A 27 5.31 4.74 -13.17
N CYS A 28 5.92 4.26 -12.08
CA CYS A 28 6.50 2.92 -12.01
C CYS A 28 6.69 2.47 -10.55
N SER A 29 7.21 1.26 -10.33
CA SER A 29 7.62 0.82 -8.99
C SER A 29 8.84 1.61 -8.50
N ARG A 30 9.12 1.59 -7.18
CA ARG A 30 10.31 2.28 -6.63
C ARG A 30 11.63 1.75 -7.21
N ARG A 31 11.70 0.46 -7.55
CA ARG A 31 12.91 -0.17 -8.12
C ARG A 31 13.12 0.25 -9.57
N GLU A 32 12.04 0.32 -10.35
CA GLU A 32 12.10 0.86 -11.71
C GLU A 32 12.44 2.35 -11.69
N ALA A 33 11.89 3.11 -10.74
CA ALA A 33 12.22 4.51 -10.57
C ALA A 33 13.73 4.72 -10.30
N ASP A 34 14.36 3.86 -9.50
CA ASP A 34 15.81 3.88 -9.28
C ASP A 34 16.60 3.66 -10.59
N VAL A 35 16.15 2.73 -11.43
CA VAL A 35 16.75 2.51 -12.76
C VAL A 35 16.60 3.75 -13.64
N HIS A 36 15.41 4.34 -13.71
CA HIS A 36 15.14 5.52 -14.52
C HIS A 36 15.91 6.77 -14.08
N ILE A 37 16.11 6.93 -12.76
CA ILE A 37 16.98 7.97 -12.21
C ILE A 37 18.41 7.72 -12.69
N ALA A 38 18.94 6.51 -12.50
CA ALA A 38 20.31 6.16 -12.90
C ALA A 38 20.57 6.35 -14.41
N THR A 39 19.56 6.10 -15.26
CA THR A 39 19.65 6.30 -16.72
C THR A 39 19.42 7.75 -17.16
N GLY A 40 19.20 8.69 -16.24
CA GLY A 40 19.06 10.11 -16.55
C GLY A 40 17.70 10.51 -17.16
N LEU A 41 16.66 9.68 -17.01
CA LEU A 41 15.31 9.96 -17.53
C LEU A 41 14.52 10.94 -16.65
N VAL A 42 15.09 11.37 -15.53
CA VAL A 42 14.42 12.18 -14.52
C VAL A 42 15.12 13.52 -14.36
N THR A 43 14.36 14.60 -14.41
CA THR A 43 14.85 15.94 -14.09
C THR A 43 14.14 16.54 -12.89
N VAL A 44 14.87 17.26 -12.05
CA VAL A 44 14.35 18.06 -10.94
C VAL A 44 14.74 19.51 -11.18
N ASN A 45 13.76 20.42 -11.23
CA ASN A 45 13.96 21.85 -11.49
C ASN A 45 14.82 22.11 -12.74
N GLY A 46 14.57 21.34 -13.80
CA GLY A 46 15.27 21.46 -15.09
C GLY A 46 16.66 20.80 -15.15
N LYS A 47 17.14 20.16 -14.08
CA LYS A 47 18.44 19.46 -14.06
C LYS A 47 18.25 17.95 -14.03
N VAL A 48 18.99 17.23 -14.87
CA VAL A 48 19.02 15.75 -14.84
C VAL A 48 19.59 15.29 -13.51
N VAL A 49 18.88 14.39 -12.83
CA VAL A 49 19.31 13.80 -11.56
C VAL A 49 19.57 12.32 -11.78
N THR A 50 20.81 11.90 -11.57
CA THR A 50 21.24 10.50 -11.59
C THR A 50 21.65 9.96 -10.22
N GLU A 51 21.64 10.82 -9.20
CA GLU A 51 22.06 10.48 -7.84
C GLU A 51 21.01 9.61 -7.13
N MET A 52 21.44 8.43 -6.70
CA MET A 52 20.61 7.53 -5.93
C MET A 52 20.34 8.08 -4.53
N GLY A 53 19.06 8.11 -4.14
CA GLY A 53 18.66 8.59 -2.82
C GLY A 53 18.46 10.11 -2.74
N TYR A 54 18.60 10.84 -3.85
CA TYR A 54 18.23 12.24 -3.98
C TYR A 54 16.85 12.51 -3.36
N LYS A 55 16.69 13.64 -2.69
CA LYS A 55 15.44 14.04 -2.06
C LYS A 55 14.88 15.30 -2.71
N VAL A 56 13.58 15.30 -2.92
CA VAL A 56 12.83 16.43 -3.48
C VAL A 56 11.89 17.01 -2.43
N LYS A 57 11.71 18.33 -2.49
CA LYS A 57 10.72 19.05 -1.72
C LYS A 57 9.36 19.01 -2.44
N PRO A 58 8.23 19.17 -1.73
CA PRO A 58 6.92 19.28 -2.37
C PRO A 58 6.81 20.40 -3.40
N THR A 59 7.65 21.43 -3.29
CA THR A 59 7.70 22.59 -4.20
C THR A 59 8.55 22.36 -5.45
N ASP A 60 9.35 21.29 -5.49
CA ASP A 60 10.23 21.03 -6.64
C ASP A 60 9.42 20.55 -7.85
N GLU A 61 9.83 21.00 -9.04
CA GLU A 61 9.29 20.50 -10.30
C GLU A 61 10.05 19.22 -10.71
N VAL A 62 9.38 18.08 -10.62
CA VAL A 62 9.93 16.79 -11.08
C VAL A 62 9.32 16.46 -12.44
N ARG A 63 10.16 16.06 -13.38
CA ARG A 63 9.74 15.54 -14.69
C ARG A 63 10.34 14.16 -14.93
N TYR A 64 9.56 13.31 -15.58
CA TYR A 64 9.98 12.03 -16.13
C TYR A 64 9.80 12.09 -17.65
N ASP A 65 10.87 11.82 -18.39
CA ASP A 65 10.86 11.87 -19.87
C ASP A 65 10.25 13.17 -20.43
N GLY A 66 10.67 14.31 -19.87
CA GLY A 66 10.18 15.65 -20.24
C GLY A 66 8.80 16.04 -19.69
N SER A 67 7.99 15.08 -19.25
CA SER A 67 6.64 15.33 -18.70
C SER A 67 6.66 15.62 -17.20
N ARG A 68 5.99 16.69 -16.77
CA ARG A 68 5.85 17.01 -15.33
C ARG A 68 5.02 15.93 -14.64
N ILE A 69 5.53 15.44 -13.52
CA ILE A 69 4.86 14.43 -12.70
C ILE A 69 4.56 15.01 -11.31
N SER A 70 3.43 14.61 -10.74
CA SER A 70 3.03 14.96 -9.39
C SER A 70 2.50 13.71 -8.68
N PRO A 71 2.65 13.60 -7.34
CA PRO A 71 2.08 12.49 -6.59
C PRO A 71 0.56 12.39 -6.86
N GLU A 72 0.06 11.17 -7.04
CA GLU A 72 -1.36 10.95 -7.23
C GLU A 72 -2.15 11.40 -5.99
N GLN A 73 -3.40 11.83 -6.20
CA GLN A 73 -4.31 12.07 -5.09
C GLN A 73 -4.54 10.77 -4.32
N LYS A 74 -4.56 10.88 -2.98
CA LYS A 74 -4.87 9.76 -2.10
C LYS A 74 -6.29 9.28 -2.40
N ALA A 75 -6.43 8.00 -2.71
CA ALA A 75 -7.71 7.38 -3.01
C ALA A 75 -7.98 6.21 -2.08
N TYR A 76 -9.25 6.02 -1.74
CA TYR A 76 -9.73 4.95 -0.87
C TYR A 76 -11.00 4.38 -1.46
N VAL A 77 -10.98 3.09 -1.81
CA VAL A 77 -12.13 2.42 -2.41
C VAL A 77 -12.47 1.20 -1.57
N LEU A 78 -13.73 1.07 -1.20
CA LEU A 78 -14.25 -0.06 -0.44
C LEU A 78 -15.08 -0.94 -1.36
N LEU A 79 -14.65 -2.18 -1.52
CA LEU A 79 -15.31 -3.16 -2.38
C LEU A 79 -15.95 -4.25 -1.53
N ASN A 80 -17.25 -4.51 -1.75
CA ASN A 80 -17.82 -5.79 -1.37
C ASN A 80 -17.51 -6.82 -2.47
N LYS A 81 -16.41 -7.55 -2.31
CA LYS A 81 -15.88 -8.47 -3.31
C LYS A 81 -16.86 -9.64 -3.53
N PRO A 82 -17.30 -9.92 -4.77
CA PRO A 82 -18.05 -11.13 -5.09
C PRO A 82 -17.14 -12.37 -5.23
N LYS A 83 -17.77 -13.56 -5.30
CA LYS A 83 -17.06 -14.82 -5.62
C LYS A 83 -16.55 -14.78 -7.07
N GLY A 84 -15.48 -15.54 -7.35
CA GLY A 84 -14.96 -15.75 -8.70
C GLY A 84 -13.84 -14.80 -9.12
N PHE A 85 -13.57 -13.75 -8.34
CA PHE A 85 -12.51 -12.77 -8.63
C PHE A 85 -11.27 -13.02 -7.78
N ALA A 86 -10.08 -12.96 -8.40
CA ALA A 86 -8.81 -13.08 -7.67
C ALA A 86 -8.37 -11.73 -7.08
N THR A 87 -7.96 -11.72 -5.80
CA THR A 87 -7.29 -10.56 -5.19
C THR A 87 -5.83 -10.50 -5.62
N THR A 88 -5.58 -9.88 -6.77
CA THR A 88 -4.25 -9.66 -7.37
C THR A 88 -4.30 -8.43 -8.27
N THR A 89 -3.16 -7.80 -8.48
CA THR A 89 -2.96 -6.74 -9.48
C THR A 89 -2.34 -7.25 -10.77
N SER A 90 -2.14 -8.57 -10.90
CA SER A 90 -1.55 -9.19 -12.09
C SER A 90 -2.62 -9.50 -13.14
N GLU A 91 -2.39 -9.06 -14.38
CA GLU A 91 -3.35 -9.19 -15.49
C GLU A 91 -3.51 -10.63 -16.02
N GLY A 92 -2.59 -11.54 -15.69
CA GLY A 92 -2.60 -12.92 -16.20
C GLY A 92 -3.47 -13.94 -15.43
N LYS A 93 -4.30 -13.52 -14.47
CA LYS A 93 -5.09 -14.45 -13.62
C LYS A 93 -6.58 -14.53 -13.97
N GLY A 94 -6.98 -14.02 -15.13
CA GLY A 94 -8.39 -13.89 -15.50
C GLY A 94 -9.07 -12.81 -14.66
N ARG A 95 -10.34 -13.00 -14.28
CA ARG A 95 -11.12 -11.98 -13.54
C ARG A 95 -10.46 -11.59 -12.21
N THR A 96 -10.09 -10.32 -12.07
CA THR A 96 -9.42 -9.77 -10.89
C THR A 96 -10.27 -8.72 -10.20
N VAL A 97 -9.95 -8.47 -8.93
CA VAL A 97 -10.58 -7.37 -8.20
C VAL A 97 -10.26 -5.99 -8.78
N MET A 98 -9.22 -5.86 -9.62
CA MET A 98 -8.94 -4.60 -10.31
C MET A 98 -10.00 -4.30 -11.38
N ASP A 99 -10.51 -5.32 -12.07
CA ASP A 99 -11.59 -5.20 -13.05
C ASP A 99 -12.86 -4.60 -12.42
N LEU A 100 -13.11 -4.91 -11.14
CA LEU A 100 -14.28 -4.43 -10.39
C LEU A 100 -14.15 -2.96 -9.96
N VAL A 101 -12.93 -2.45 -9.82
CA VAL A 101 -12.67 -1.08 -9.33
C VAL A 101 -12.08 -0.16 -10.40
N ALA A 102 -11.99 -0.63 -11.65
CA ALA A 102 -11.35 0.09 -12.75
C ALA A 102 -11.92 1.50 -12.97
N ASN A 103 -13.22 1.68 -12.75
CA ASN A 103 -13.91 2.96 -12.93
C ASN A 103 -14.15 3.71 -11.61
N ALA A 104 -13.62 3.23 -10.47
CA ALA A 104 -13.86 3.84 -9.17
C ALA A 104 -12.97 5.07 -8.92
N THR A 105 -11.79 5.15 -9.56
CA THR A 105 -10.84 6.25 -9.42
C THR A 105 -9.82 6.23 -10.55
N SER A 106 -9.28 7.39 -10.91
CA SER A 106 -8.13 7.51 -11.80
C SER A 106 -6.79 7.26 -11.11
N SER A 107 -6.75 7.24 -9.78
CA SER A 107 -5.54 6.96 -8.99
C SER A 107 -5.19 5.47 -8.99
N ARG A 108 -3.90 5.13 -9.01
CA ARG A 108 -3.39 3.76 -8.99
C ARG A 108 -3.48 3.15 -7.59
N ILE A 109 -4.64 2.59 -7.25
CA ILE A 109 -4.91 1.92 -5.97
C ILE A 109 -4.53 0.43 -5.97
N LYS A 110 -4.27 -0.13 -4.77
CA LYS A 110 -4.01 -1.57 -4.56
C LYS A 110 -4.84 -2.12 -3.40
N PRO A 111 -5.23 -3.40 -3.42
CA PRO A 111 -5.97 -4.01 -2.31
C PRO A 111 -5.10 -4.17 -1.07
N ILE A 112 -5.66 -3.87 0.10
CA ILE A 112 -5.07 -4.14 1.41
C ILE A 112 -5.48 -5.55 1.83
N GLY A 113 -4.49 -6.44 1.93
CA GLY A 113 -4.72 -7.84 2.27
C GLY A 113 -5.24 -8.65 1.08
N ARG A 114 -5.72 -9.87 1.37
CA ARG A 114 -6.16 -10.82 0.35
C ARG A 114 -7.42 -11.53 0.82
N LEU A 115 -8.39 -11.66 -0.08
CA LEU A 115 -9.51 -12.58 0.05
C LEU A 115 -9.38 -13.68 -0.98
N GLY A 116 -9.73 -14.91 -0.61
CA GLY A 116 -9.72 -16.04 -1.54
C GLY A 116 -10.65 -15.79 -2.73
N ARG A 117 -10.38 -16.47 -3.85
CA ARG A 117 -11.23 -16.34 -5.06
C ARG A 117 -12.70 -16.65 -4.77
N ASN A 118 -12.94 -17.66 -3.93
CA ASN A 118 -14.28 -18.12 -3.55
C ASN A 118 -14.84 -17.42 -2.29
N SER A 119 -14.07 -16.51 -1.67
CA SER A 119 -14.51 -15.71 -0.54
C SER A 119 -15.22 -14.45 -1.03
N LYS A 120 -16.27 -14.05 -0.30
CA LYS A 120 -16.95 -12.76 -0.47
C LYS A 120 -16.53 -11.80 0.64
N GLY A 121 -16.86 -10.51 0.48
CA GLY A 121 -16.85 -9.56 1.57
C GLY A 121 -15.92 -8.37 1.36
N LEU A 122 -15.64 -7.68 2.46
CA LEU A 122 -15.04 -6.36 2.43
C LEU A 122 -13.56 -6.40 2.02
N LEU A 123 -13.19 -5.58 1.04
CA LEU A 123 -11.82 -5.38 0.60
C LEU A 123 -11.57 -3.89 0.39
N LEU A 124 -10.60 -3.34 1.12
CA LEU A 124 -10.18 -1.94 1.01
C LEU A 124 -9.05 -1.81 -0.01
N PHE A 125 -9.10 -0.76 -0.83
CA PHE A 125 -8.07 -0.39 -1.78
C PHE A 125 -7.57 1.01 -1.48
N THR A 126 -6.26 1.22 -1.59
CA THR A 126 -5.67 2.56 -1.46
C THR A 126 -4.32 2.65 -2.16
N ASN A 127 -3.89 3.88 -2.45
CA ASN A 127 -2.49 4.22 -2.76
C ASN A 127 -1.77 4.87 -1.56
N ASP A 128 -2.44 5.00 -0.41
CA ASP A 128 -1.89 5.52 0.83
C ASP A 128 -1.11 4.44 1.60
N LYS A 129 0.22 4.52 1.51
CA LYS A 129 1.14 3.60 2.17
C LYS A 129 1.04 3.65 3.70
N ASP A 130 0.73 4.80 4.28
CA ASP A 130 0.68 4.93 5.74
C ASP A 130 -0.52 4.13 6.30
N ILE A 131 -1.64 4.13 5.57
CA ILE A 131 -2.81 3.28 5.87
C ILE A 131 -2.49 1.82 5.58
N GLU A 132 -1.88 1.51 4.44
CA GLU A 132 -1.49 0.14 4.09
C GLU A 132 -0.58 -0.50 5.17
N ASP A 133 0.43 0.22 5.64
CA ASP A 133 1.36 -0.22 6.67
C ASP A 133 0.66 -0.42 8.02
N LYS A 134 -0.29 0.47 8.38
CA LYS A 134 -1.11 0.30 9.59
C LYS A 134 -1.94 -0.98 9.56
N PHE A 135 -2.54 -1.33 8.41
CA PHE A 135 -3.33 -2.54 8.26
C PHE A 135 -2.49 -3.83 8.16
N LYS A 136 -1.22 -3.72 7.73
CA LYS A 136 -0.28 -4.85 7.63
C LYS A 136 0.52 -5.11 8.91
N SER A 137 0.68 -4.12 9.76
CA SER A 137 1.46 -4.23 10.99
C SER A 137 0.89 -5.31 11.91
N SER A 138 1.65 -6.38 12.15
CA SER A 138 1.24 -7.51 13.00
C SER A 138 1.10 -7.16 14.48
N LYS A 139 1.71 -6.05 14.94
CA LYS A 139 1.66 -5.61 16.34
C LYS A 139 0.52 -4.64 16.65
N LYS A 140 -0.04 -3.99 15.63
CA LYS A 140 -1.12 -2.98 15.74
C LYS A 140 -2.14 -3.17 14.61
N GLY A 141 -2.38 -4.43 14.25
CA GLY A 141 -3.27 -4.78 13.15
C GLY A 141 -4.70 -4.31 13.45
N VAL A 142 -5.48 -4.12 12.39
CA VAL A 142 -6.90 -3.81 12.51
C VAL A 142 -7.66 -5.13 12.68
N PRO A 143 -8.53 -5.28 13.69
CA PRO A 143 -9.33 -6.49 13.87
C PRO A 143 -10.20 -6.74 12.64
N ARG A 144 -10.35 -8.02 12.27
CA ARG A 144 -11.12 -8.45 11.10
C ARG A 144 -12.18 -9.43 11.54
N LEU A 145 -13.44 -9.10 11.28
CA LEU A 145 -14.57 -9.97 11.55
C LEU A 145 -14.91 -10.77 10.29
N PHE A 146 -15.08 -12.08 10.45
CA PHE A 146 -15.46 -12.99 9.38
C PHE A 146 -16.78 -13.66 9.72
N HIS A 147 -17.65 -13.82 8.73
CA HIS A 147 -18.79 -14.73 8.79
C HIS A 147 -18.40 -16.00 8.06
N ILE A 148 -18.39 -17.13 8.78
CA ILE A 148 -18.02 -18.44 8.27
C ILE A 148 -19.24 -19.34 8.31
N GLU A 149 -19.49 -20.04 7.22
CA GLU A 149 -20.50 -21.09 7.10
C GLU A 149 -19.78 -22.45 7.12
N LEU A 150 -20.32 -23.39 7.89
CA LEU A 150 -19.75 -24.73 8.07
C LEU A 150 -20.70 -25.78 7.48
N ASP A 151 -20.14 -26.88 7.01
CA ASP A 151 -20.89 -28.05 6.55
C ASP A 151 -21.49 -28.87 7.71
N LYS A 152 -21.02 -28.62 8.94
CA LYS A 152 -21.47 -29.28 10.17
C LYS A 152 -21.66 -28.27 11.29
N ASN A 153 -22.52 -28.61 12.24
CA ASN A 153 -22.73 -27.82 13.44
C ASN A 153 -21.43 -27.74 14.26
N LEU A 154 -21.07 -26.53 14.68
CA LEU A 154 -19.95 -26.30 15.58
C LEU A 154 -20.32 -26.75 17.00
N LYS A 155 -19.66 -27.78 17.52
CA LYS A 155 -19.89 -28.24 18.89
C LYS A 155 -19.12 -27.38 19.89
N LEU A 156 -19.57 -27.36 21.14
CA LEU A 156 -18.87 -26.67 22.23
C LEU A 156 -17.43 -27.17 22.39
N GLU A 157 -17.20 -28.47 22.21
CA GLU A 157 -15.86 -29.07 22.26
C GLU A 157 -14.93 -28.54 21.16
N ASP A 158 -15.45 -28.31 19.95
CA ASP A 158 -14.69 -27.75 18.85
C ASP A 158 -14.30 -26.29 19.15
N LEU A 159 -15.25 -25.52 19.70
CA LEU A 159 -15.01 -24.13 20.10
C LEU A 159 -13.93 -24.03 21.19
N LYS A 160 -13.97 -24.91 22.20
CA LYS A 160 -12.92 -24.99 23.23
C LYS A 160 -11.55 -25.34 22.64
N LYS A 161 -11.49 -26.26 21.68
CA LYS A 161 -10.24 -26.61 20.98
C LYS A 161 -9.68 -25.41 20.20
N ILE A 162 -10.55 -24.65 19.53
CA ILE A 162 -10.15 -23.45 18.79
C ILE A 162 -9.61 -22.37 19.74
N GLN A 163 -10.30 -22.12 20.87
CA GLN A 163 -9.89 -21.13 21.88
C GLN A 163 -8.54 -21.45 22.53
N ASN A 164 -8.26 -22.73 22.78
CA ASN A 164 -6.96 -23.15 23.34
C ASN A 164 -5.80 -23.03 22.34
N GLY A 165 -6.09 -22.64 21.10
CA GLY A 165 -5.14 -22.64 19.99
C GLY A 165 -4.91 -24.04 19.43
N PHE A 166 -4.50 -24.10 18.16
CA PHE A 166 -4.30 -25.34 17.44
C PHE A 166 -3.09 -25.24 16.50
N LYS A 167 -2.49 -26.37 16.14
CA LYS A 167 -1.33 -26.39 15.24
C LYS A 167 -1.76 -26.53 13.78
N ILE A 168 -1.22 -25.67 12.92
CA ILE A 168 -1.26 -25.83 11.46
C ILE A 168 0.19 -25.83 10.97
N GLN A 169 0.61 -26.91 10.29
CA GLN A 169 2.00 -27.04 9.79
C GLN A 169 3.04 -26.76 10.87
N ASP A 170 2.87 -27.41 12.04
CA ASP A 170 3.69 -27.26 13.25
C ASP A 170 3.78 -25.86 13.88
N LYS A 171 3.02 -24.89 13.37
CA LYS A 171 2.87 -23.58 13.99
C LYS A 171 1.62 -23.54 14.85
N LEU A 172 1.80 -23.16 16.11
CA LEU A 172 0.68 -22.88 17.01
C LEU A 172 -0.02 -21.60 16.53
N ILE A 173 -1.30 -21.72 16.22
CA ILE A 173 -2.20 -20.62 15.91
C ILE A 173 -3.02 -20.35 17.17
N SER A 174 -2.84 -19.17 17.74
CA SER A 174 -3.72 -18.65 18.79
C SER A 174 -4.91 -17.94 18.13
N VAL A 175 -6.10 -18.19 18.66
CA VAL A 175 -7.31 -17.44 18.29
C VAL A 175 -7.60 -16.47 19.43
N GLU A 176 -7.53 -15.17 19.12
CA GLU A 176 -7.91 -14.07 20.04
C GLU A 176 -9.41 -13.78 19.92
#